data_AF-A0A356UDP0-F1
#
_entry.id   AF-A0A356UDP0-F1
#
_cell.length_a   1.000
_cell.length_b   1.000
_cell.length_c   1.000
_cell.angle_alpha   90.00
_cell.angle_beta   90.00
_cell.angle_gamma   90.00
#
_symmetry.space_group_name_H-M   'P 1'
#
loop_
_entity.id
_entity.type
_entity.pdbx_description
1 polymer ?
#
loop_
_entity_poly.entity_id
_entity_poly.type
_entity_poly.pdbx_seq_one_letter_code
_entity_poly.pdbx_strand_id
1 'polypeptide(L)'
;MGDAARHSFAVSQALNKEKPPELHDPLLLTAIGLLGEKSSELSIGVGLPLAYYTSQKDNLKQRLNQLSVFVTVNGIEQYVSGPGVQVLPQGAGVLLKAGSQLPLRGYIGVVDLGTYTTEYLLFEIKDGQPVPILEACGSVEIGTNLVYSAVAREFQAQTGSPLPIGMEHEITQQALNREVIRYYGKAYYLDDVAYTARKNVSTALSQKVLAAWGNRTGYIQYTFLAGGGPLFFGSDLHNSFPCPVIVDEPVFANAEGYLAFL
;
A
#
# COMPACT_ATOMS: atom_id res chain seq x y z
N MET A 1 -2.02 2.44 -19.19
CA MET A 1 -1.67 2.42 -17.75
C MET A 1 -2.87 1.96 -16.93
N GLY A 2 -2.67 1.56 -15.67
CA GLY A 2 -3.75 1.09 -14.79
C GLY A 2 -4.30 -0.29 -15.18
N ASP A 3 -5.58 -0.54 -14.93
CA ASP A 3 -6.24 -1.82 -15.24
C ASP A 3 -6.10 -2.25 -16.71
N ALA A 4 -6.06 -1.31 -17.65
CA ALA A 4 -5.85 -1.59 -19.06
C ALA A 4 -4.44 -2.17 -19.38
N ALA A 5 -3.46 -1.94 -18.51
CA ALA A 5 -2.10 -2.48 -18.63
C ALA A 5 -1.88 -3.72 -17.73
N ARG A 6 -2.90 -4.15 -16.97
CA ARG A 6 -2.84 -5.23 -15.97
C ARG A 6 -2.47 -6.59 -16.58
N HIS A 7 -2.70 -6.77 -17.88
CA HIS A 7 -2.36 -7.97 -18.65
C HIS A 7 -0.99 -7.89 -19.37
N SER A 8 -0.21 -6.82 -19.18
CA SER A 8 1.11 -6.66 -19.79
C SER A 8 2.23 -7.23 -18.91
N PHE A 9 3.34 -7.67 -19.53
CA PHE A 9 4.48 -8.33 -18.87
C PHE A 9 5.23 -7.43 -17.84
N ALA A 10 4.91 -6.14 -17.76
CA ALA A 10 5.61 -5.14 -16.95
C ALA A 10 5.31 -5.21 -15.42
N VAL A 11 4.38 -6.05 -14.98
CA VAL A 11 3.92 -6.10 -13.57
C VAL A 11 4.98 -6.73 -12.63
N SER A 12 5.91 -7.53 -13.14
CA SER A 12 6.92 -8.24 -12.34
C SER A 12 8.09 -7.37 -11.86
N GLN A 13 8.32 -6.20 -12.46
CA GLN A 13 9.44 -5.30 -12.09
C GLN A 13 9.11 -4.26 -11.02
N ALA A 14 7.85 -4.19 -10.57
CA ALA A 14 7.39 -3.22 -9.57
C ALA A 14 7.90 -3.49 -8.13
N LEU A 15 8.59 -4.62 -7.91
CA LEU A 15 9.11 -5.07 -6.62
C LEU A 15 10.56 -4.65 -6.35
N ASN A 16 11.20 -3.92 -7.28
CA ASN A 16 12.56 -3.43 -7.06
C ASN A 16 12.60 -2.33 -5.98
N LYS A 17 13.65 -2.37 -5.15
CA LYS A 17 13.95 -1.38 -4.08
C LYS A 17 14.00 0.06 -4.59
N GLU A 18 14.37 0.26 -5.84
CA GLU A 18 14.23 1.52 -6.55
C GLU A 18 13.39 1.24 -7.79
N LYS A 19 12.29 1.99 -7.94
CA LYS A 19 11.40 1.84 -9.09
C LYS A 19 12.06 2.53 -10.28
N PRO A 20 12.32 1.81 -11.40
CA PRO A 20 12.88 2.42 -12.59
C PRO A 20 12.01 3.60 -13.08
N PRO A 21 12.60 4.72 -13.52
CA PRO A 21 11.86 5.86 -14.06
C PRO A 21 10.86 5.47 -15.15
N GLU A 22 11.21 4.49 -15.98
CA GLU A 22 10.40 4.01 -17.11
C GLU A 22 9.08 3.35 -16.67
N LEU A 23 9.03 2.87 -15.41
CA LEU A 23 7.82 2.31 -14.80
C LEU A 23 7.12 3.33 -13.90
N HIS A 24 7.89 4.10 -13.14
CA HIS A 24 7.37 5.05 -12.16
C HIS A 24 6.71 6.26 -12.83
N ASP A 25 7.42 6.92 -13.75
CA ASP A 25 7.03 8.24 -14.26
C ASP A 25 5.75 8.19 -15.07
N PRO A 26 5.54 7.24 -15.99
CA PRO A 26 4.28 7.26 -16.72
C PRO A 26 3.07 6.89 -15.85
N LEU A 27 3.23 6.23 -14.69
CA LEU A 27 2.15 6.11 -13.69
C LEU A 27 1.85 7.45 -13.01
N LEU A 28 2.89 8.15 -12.54
CA LEU A 28 2.76 9.48 -11.93
C LEU A 28 2.13 10.48 -12.90
N LEU A 29 2.64 10.54 -14.13
CA LEU A 29 2.16 11.44 -15.18
C LEU A 29 0.71 11.13 -15.57
N THR A 30 0.33 9.84 -15.62
CA THR A 30 -1.08 9.47 -15.81
C THR A 30 -1.96 10.02 -14.69
N ALA A 31 -1.52 9.93 -13.43
CA ALA A 31 -2.27 10.49 -12.31
C ALA A 31 -2.41 12.02 -12.41
N ILE A 32 -1.34 12.73 -12.76
CA ILE A 32 -1.38 14.19 -13.01
C ILE A 32 -2.40 14.52 -14.11
N GLY A 33 -2.31 13.84 -15.25
CA GLY A 33 -3.21 14.08 -16.38
C GLY A 33 -4.68 13.74 -16.08
N LEU A 34 -4.95 12.75 -15.23
CA LEU A 34 -6.30 12.40 -14.77
C LEU A 34 -6.89 13.41 -13.79
N LEU A 35 -6.05 14.01 -12.92
CA LEU A 35 -6.48 15.03 -11.98
C LEU A 35 -6.79 16.38 -12.67
N GLY A 36 -6.26 16.59 -13.88
CA GLY A 36 -6.80 17.56 -14.84
C GLY A 36 -6.60 19.04 -14.49
N GLU A 37 -5.78 19.37 -13.49
CA GLU A 37 -5.48 20.75 -13.16
C GLU A 37 -4.50 21.36 -14.18
N LYS A 38 -5.02 22.22 -15.05
CA LYS A 38 -4.23 23.11 -15.91
C LYS A 38 -3.70 24.30 -15.07
N SER A 39 -2.94 24.01 -14.03
CA SER A 39 -2.23 25.05 -13.27
C SER A 39 -0.88 25.36 -13.93
N SER A 40 -0.49 26.63 -13.93
CA SER A 40 0.86 27.06 -14.30
C SER A 40 1.91 26.66 -13.26
N GLU A 41 1.49 26.35 -12.04
CA GLU A 41 2.34 25.92 -10.93
C GLU A 41 1.79 24.60 -10.37
N LEU A 42 2.50 23.50 -10.64
CA LEU A 42 2.14 22.16 -10.16
C LEU A 42 3.02 21.80 -8.97
N SER A 43 2.41 21.40 -7.86
CA SER A 43 3.13 20.83 -6.70
C SER A 43 2.75 19.36 -6.50
N ILE A 44 3.75 18.53 -6.21
CA ILE A 44 3.60 17.08 -6.11
C ILE A 44 4.18 16.59 -4.78
N GLY A 45 3.34 15.92 -4.00
CA GLY A 45 3.74 15.18 -2.81
C GLY A 45 3.93 13.70 -3.16
N VAL A 46 5.14 13.16 -2.97
CA VAL A 46 5.44 11.74 -3.19
C VAL A 46 5.99 11.07 -1.95
N GLY A 47 5.76 9.77 -1.84
CA GLY A 47 6.18 8.94 -0.71
C GLY A 47 7.37 8.05 -1.02
N LEU A 48 8.25 7.88 -0.02
CA LEU A 48 9.26 6.80 -0.01
C LEU A 48 9.14 5.97 1.27
N PRO A 49 9.34 4.64 1.22
CA PRO A 49 9.50 3.83 2.43
C PRO A 49 10.55 4.45 3.36
N LEU A 50 10.29 4.45 4.68
CA LEU A 50 11.16 5.13 5.64
C LEU A 50 12.62 4.64 5.57
N ALA A 51 12.82 3.33 5.31
CA ALA A 51 14.14 2.72 5.17
C ALA A 51 14.96 3.26 3.98
N TYR A 52 14.31 3.84 2.98
CA TYR A 52 14.96 4.38 1.78
C TYR A 52 14.88 5.90 1.69
N TYR A 53 14.12 6.53 2.58
CA TYR A 53 13.90 7.96 2.58
C TYR A 53 15.22 8.74 2.58
N THR A 54 16.11 8.46 3.54
CA THR A 54 17.38 9.20 3.67
C THR A 54 18.29 9.06 2.44
N SER A 55 18.31 7.89 1.80
CA SER A 55 19.21 7.63 0.67
C SER A 55 18.64 8.01 -0.70
N GLN A 56 17.31 8.04 -0.86
CA GLN A 56 16.67 8.25 -2.16
C GLN A 56 15.94 9.59 -2.30
N LYS A 57 15.63 10.31 -1.20
CA LYS A 57 14.78 11.52 -1.25
C LYS A 57 15.30 12.59 -2.21
N ASP A 58 16.60 12.87 -2.19
CA ASP A 58 17.17 14.02 -2.92
C ASP A 58 17.26 13.70 -4.42
N ASN A 59 17.63 12.46 -4.75
CA ASN A 59 17.63 11.99 -6.13
C ASN A 59 16.21 11.99 -6.73
N LEU A 60 15.22 11.44 -6.00
CA LEU A 60 13.83 11.43 -6.45
C LEU A 60 13.30 12.85 -6.62
N LYS A 61 13.54 13.74 -5.65
CA LYS A 61 13.13 15.15 -5.70
C LYS A 61 13.73 15.85 -6.91
N GLN A 62 15.04 15.72 -7.12
CA GLN A 62 15.74 16.34 -8.25
C GLN A 62 15.20 15.83 -9.58
N ARG A 63 15.03 14.52 -9.73
CA ARG A 63 14.51 13.89 -10.96
C ARG A 63 13.11 14.40 -11.31
N LEU A 64 12.21 14.43 -10.33
CA LEU A 64 10.83 14.86 -10.56
C LEU A 64 10.72 16.39 -10.77
N ASN A 65 11.54 17.19 -10.08
CA ASN A 65 11.61 18.64 -10.31
C ASN A 65 12.11 19.00 -11.73
N GLN A 66 12.77 18.07 -12.43
CA GLN A 66 13.29 18.28 -13.78
C GLN A 66 12.34 17.77 -14.88
N LEU A 67 11.15 17.27 -14.51
CA LEU A 67 10.17 16.82 -15.50
C LEU A 67 9.78 17.96 -16.43
N SER A 68 9.77 17.67 -17.73
CA SER A 68 9.37 18.57 -18.81
C SER A 68 8.81 17.71 -19.94
N VAL A 69 7.50 17.47 -19.91
CA VAL A 69 6.86 16.45 -20.75
C VAL A 69 5.40 16.79 -21.06
N PHE A 70 4.94 16.43 -22.25
CA PHE A 70 3.52 16.44 -22.59
C PHE A 70 2.88 15.11 -22.22
N VAL A 71 1.75 15.18 -21.53
CA VAL A 71 0.96 14.02 -21.12
C VAL A 71 -0.42 14.15 -21.76
N THR A 72 -0.86 13.08 -22.43
CA THR A 72 -2.19 13.02 -23.01
C THR A 72 -2.98 11.88 -22.39
N VAL A 73 -4.05 12.22 -21.68
CA VAL A 73 -4.96 11.24 -21.07
C VAL A 73 -6.38 11.50 -21.56
N ASN A 74 -7.05 10.48 -22.09
CA ASN A 74 -8.40 10.58 -22.66
C ASN A 74 -8.55 11.71 -23.70
N GLY A 75 -7.51 11.96 -24.49
CA GLY A 75 -7.48 13.01 -25.51
C GLY A 75 -7.24 14.42 -24.97
N ILE A 76 -7.09 14.59 -23.66
CA ILE A 76 -6.75 15.87 -23.03
C ILE A 76 -5.24 15.93 -22.87
N GLU A 77 -4.61 16.89 -23.56
CA GLU A 77 -3.18 17.16 -23.46
C GLU A 77 -2.89 18.19 -22.36
N GLN A 78 -1.85 17.91 -21.57
CA GLN A 78 -1.31 18.75 -20.53
C GLN A 78 0.21 18.77 -20.61
N TYR A 79 0.81 19.96 -20.53
CA TYR A 79 2.25 20.12 -20.40
C TYR A 79 2.63 20.20 -18.92
N VAL A 80 3.49 19.28 -18.47
CA VAL A 80 4.03 19.24 -17.11
C VAL A 80 5.48 19.71 -17.18
N SER A 81 5.80 20.81 -16.48
CA SER A 81 7.17 21.36 -16.46
C SER A 81 7.53 21.86 -15.07
N GLY A 82 8.70 21.45 -14.58
CA GLY A 82 9.31 21.94 -13.36
C GLY A 82 8.41 21.91 -12.12
N PRO A 83 7.70 20.81 -11.81
CA PRO A 83 6.80 20.79 -10.66
C PRO A 83 7.58 21.00 -9.36
N GLY A 84 6.97 21.66 -8.38
CA GLY A 84 7.48 21.73 -7.02
C GLY A 84 7.30 20.37 -6.31
N VAL A 85 8.37 19.64 -6.05
CA VAL A 85 8.28 18.29 -5.48
C VAL A 85 8.64 18.27 -4.00
N GLN A 86 7.75 17.68 -3.21
CA GLN A 86 8.00 17.35 -1.82
C GLN A 86 8.03 15.82 -1.65
N VAL A 87 9.14 15.31 -1.11
CA VAL A 87 9.31 13.88 -0.83
C VAL A 87 9.17 13.64 0.66
N LEU A 88 8.24 12.75 1.01
CA LEU A 88 7.83 12.47 2.38
C LEU A 88 8.04 10.98 2.70
N PRO A 89 8.34 10.62 3.95
CA PRO A 89 8.35 9.21 4.34
C PRO A 89 6.92 8.65 4.33
N GLN A 90 6.75 7.42 3.83
CA GLN A 90 5.52 6.65 3.96
C GLN A 90 5.16 6.45 5.43
N GLY A 91 3.85 6.43 5.73
CA GLY A 91 3.30 6.36 7.07
C GLY A 91 3.32 7.68 7.86
N ALA A 92 4.11 8.69 7.48
CA ALA A 92 3.99 10.02 8.08
C ALA A 92 2.66 10.69 7.72
N GLY A 93 2.16 10.47 6.50
CA GLY A 93 0.83 10.95 6.10
C GLY A 93 -0.30 10.32 6.94
N VAL A 94 -0.16 9.04 7.28
CA VAL A 94 -1.10 8.33 8.16
C VAL A 94 -1.14 8.96 9.56
N LEU A 95 0.02 9.32 10.13
CA LEU A 95 0.08 9.99 11.44
C LEU A 95 -0.57 11.37 11.45
N LEU A 96 -0.41 12.15 10.37
CA LEU A 96 -1.10 13.43 10.26
C LEU A 96 -2.61 13.27 10.31
N LYS A 97 -3.13 12.24 9.63
CA LYS A 97 -4.56 11.95 9.63
C LYS A 97 -5.07 11.51 11.00
N ALA A 98 -4.26 10.77 11.75
CA ALA A 98 -4.56 10.44 13.14
C ALA A 98 -4.68 11.70 14.02
N GLY A 99 -3.95 12.78 13.69
CA GLY A 99 -4.18 14.13 14.20
C GLY A 99 -4.31 14.20 15.73
N SER A 100 -5.48 14.62 16.21
CA SER A 100 -5.79 14.77 17.65
C SER A 100 -5.83 13.46 18.44
N GLN A 101 -5.79 12.30 17.79
CA GLN A 101 -5.73 10.99 18.47
C GLN A 101 -4.32 10.66 18.96
N LEU A 102 -3.30 11.43 18.54
CA LEU A 102 -1.93 11.21 19.00
C LEU A 102 -1.82 11.50 20.51
N PRO A 103 -1.31 10.55 21.31
CA PRO A 103 -1.13 10.78 22.74
C PRO A 103 0.00 11.79 22.97
N LEU A 104 0.06 12.41 24.16
CA LEU A 104 1.16 13.33 24.50
C LEU A 104 2.50 12.61 24.68
N ARG A 105 2.47 11.33 25.08
CA ARG A 105 3.65 10.47 25.33
C ARG A 105 3.33 9.01 25.05
N GLY A 106 4.36 8.19 24.83
CA GLY A 106 4.26 6.73 24.72
C GLY A 106 4.46 6.22 23.29
N TYR A 107 4.00 5.03 22.96
CA TYR A 107 4.28 4.42 21.65
C TYR A 107 3.04 4.34 20.76
N ILE A 108 3.25 4.54 19.46
CA ILE A 108 2.24 4.30 18.43
C ILE A 108 2.84 3.50 17.28
N GLY A 109 2.05 2.59 16.73
CA GLY A 109 2.39 1.81 15.55
C GLY A 109 1.63 2.30 14.32
N VAL A 110 2.24 2.15 13.15
CA VAL A 110 1.56 2.27 11.85
C VAL A 110 1.82 0.98 11.07
N VAL A 111 0.77 0.41 10.48
CA VAL A 111 0.86 -0.75 9.58
C VAL A 111 0.10 -0.40 8.31
N ASP A 112 0.83 -0.23 7.21
CA ASP A 112 0.30 0.08 5.88
C ASP A 112 0.42 -1.15 4.99
N LEU A 113 -0.68 -1.91 4.89
CA LEU A 113 -0.73 -3.18 4.18
C LEU A 113 -1.24 -2.96 2.76
N GLY A 114 -0.33 -3.08 1.80
CA GLY A 114 -0.60 -3.00 0.38
C GLY A 114 -0.80 -4.36 -0.28
N THR A 115 -0.77 -4.36 -1.62
CA THR A 115 -0.95 -5.57 -2.42
C THR A 115 0.22 -6.54 -2.28
N TYR A 116 1.46 -6.03 -2.28
CA TYR A 116 2.68 -6.86 -2.33
C TYR A 116 3.54 -6.76 -1.07
N THR A 117 3.52 -5.60 -0.41
CA THR A 117 4.33 -5.32 0.76
C THR A 117 3.48 -4.72 1.87
N THR A 118 3.99 -4.82 3.09
CA THR A 118 3.49 -4.09 4.25
C THR A 118 4.61 -3.25 4.81
N GLU A 119 4.38 -1.94 4.89
CA GLU A 119 5.24 -1.05 5.66
C GLU A 119 4.76 -1.05 7.11
N TYR A 120 5.69 -1.15 8.05
CA TYR A 120 5.40 -1.02 9.48
C TYR A 120 6.35 -0.01 10.11
N LEU A 121 5.81 0.83 10.98
CA LEU A 121 6.55 1.88 11.65
C LEU A 121 6.20 1.89 13.13
N LEU A 122 7.19 2.19 13.96
CA LEU A 122 6.99 2.43 15.39
C LEU A 122 7.52 3.81 15.74
N PHE A 123 6.72 4.58 16.45
CA PHE A 123 7.10 5.91 16.92
C PHE A 123 7.03 5.96 18.44
N GLU A 124 8.00 6.67 19.04
CA GLU A 124 7.90 7.18 20.39
C GLU A 124 7.38 8.61 20.31
N ILE A 125 6.25 8.88 20.97
CA ILE A 125 5.72 10.23 21.09
C ILE A 125 6.41 10.93 22.25
N LYS A 126 7.05 12.07 21.96
CA LYS A 126 7.70 12.95 22.93
C LYS A 126 7.06 14.33 22.86
N ASP A 127 6.32 14.68 23.91
CA ASP A 127 5.61 15.95 24.04
C ASP A 127 4.75 16.26 22.80
N GLY A 128 3.98 15.25 22.36
CA GLY A 128 3.09 15.30 21.19
C GLY A 128 3.79 15.14 19.83
N GLN A 129 5.11 15.00 19.78
CA GLN A 129 5.87 14.84 18.54
C GLN A 129 6.25 13.37 18.29
N PRO A 130 5.91 12.79 17.11
CA PRO A 130 6.31 11.43 16.77
C PRO A 130 7.78 11.34 16.37
N VAL A 131 8.56 10.58 17.13
CA VAL A 131 9.97 10.27 16.81
C VAL A 131 10.07 8.82 16.35
N PRO A 132 10.48 8.55 15.09
CA PRO A 132 10.56 7.19 14.57
C PRO A 132 11.67 6.40 15.27
N ILE A 133 11.36 5.14 15.60
CA ILE A 133 12.30 4.18 16.15
C ILE A 133 12.82 3.33 14.98
N LEU A 134 13.92 3.77 14.37
CA LEU A 134 14.36 3.28 13.05
C LEU A 134 14.55 1.77 13.00
N GLU A 135 15.05 1.13 14.06
CA GLU A 135 15.24 -0.32 14.11
C GLU A 135 13.94 -1.12 14.25
N ALA A 136 12.82 -0.45 14.56
CA ALA A 136 11.47 -1.01 14.65
C ALA A 136 10.58 -0.58 13.47
N CYS A 137 11.17 0.05 12.45
CA CYS A 137 10.53 0.45 11.21
C CYS A 137 11.07 -0.38 10.05
N GLY A 138 10.21 -0.77 9.11
CA GLY A 138 10.66 -1.50 7.93
C GLY A 138 9.52 -1.91 7.01
N SER A 139 9.88 -2.78 6.08
CA SER A 139 8.97 -3.37 5.10
C SER A 139 9.07 -4.90 5.14
N VAL A 140 7.95 -5.57 4.94
CA VAL A 140 7.92 -7.02 4.68
C VAL A 140 7.20 -7.29 3.36
N GLU A 141 7.69 -8.28 2.61
CA GLU A 141 7.05 -8.80 1.38
C GLU A 141 5.84 -9.69 1.72
N ILE A 142 4.91 -9.14 2.49
CA ILE A 142 3.64 -9.75 2.84
C ILE A 142 2.55 -8.77 2.42
N GLY A 143 1.63 -9.23 1.58
CA GLY A 143 0.54 -8.42 1.03
C GLY A 143 -0.69 -9.26 0.72
N THR A 144 -1.74 -8.62 0.21
CA THR A 144 -2.96 -9.34 -0.26
C THR A 144 -2.65 -10.32 -1.39
N ASN A 145 -1.57 -10.10 -2.15
CA ASN A 145 -1.13 -10.98 -3.24
C ASN A 145 -0.89 -12.43 -2.81
N LEU A 146 -0.52 -12.67 -1.55
CA LEU A 146 -0.29 -14.03 -1.05
C LEU A 146 -1.60 -14.82 -0.95
N VAL A 147 -2.70 -14.13 -0.63
CA VAL A 147 -4.05 -14.72 -0.63
C VAL A 147 -4.50 -14.99 -2.05
N TYR A 148 -4.33 -14.02 -2.95
CA TYR A 148 -4.61 -14.19 -4.38
C TYR A 148 -3.86 -15.38 -4.98
N SER A 149 -2.58 -15.53 -4.63
CA SER A 149 -1.74 -16.63 -5.10
C SER A 149 -2.20 -17.99 -4.56
N ALA A 150 -2.70 -18.04 -3.32
CA ALA A 150 -3.24 -19.28 -2.74
C ALA A 150 -4.52 -19.71 -3.45
N VAL A 151 -5.45 -18.77 -3.67
CA VAL A 151 -6.70 -19.02 -4.41
C VAL A 151 -6.41 -19.43 -5.86
N ALA A 152 -5.50 -18.75 -6.55
CA ALA A 152 -5.12 -19.08 -7.92
C ALA A 152 -4.51 -20.48 -8.05
N ARG A 153 -3.66 -20.89 -7.08
CA ARG A 153 -3.11 -22.25 -7.05
C ARG A 153 -4.18 -23.30 -6.82
N GLU A 154 -5.13 -23.06 -5.91
CA GLU A 154 -6.23 -23.99 -5.67
C GLU A 154 -7.14 -24.11 -6.89
N PHE A 155 -7.48 -22.98 -7.52
CA PHE A 155 -8.21 -22.98 -8.79
C PHE A 155 -7.48 -23.84 -9.83
N GLN A 156 -6.17 -23.66 -10.00
CA GLN A 156 -5.40 -24.48 -10.93
C GLN A 156 -5.38 -25.96 -10.56
N ALA A 157 -5.29 -26.29 -9.27
CA ALA A 157 -5.32 -27.67 -8.80
C ALA A 157 -6.65 -28.36 -9.10
N GLN A 158 -7.79 -27.66 -8.91
CA GLN A 158 -9.13 -28.23 -9.15
C GLN A 158 -9.53 -28.24 -10.64
N THR A 159 -9.12 -27.23 -11.41
CA THR A 159 -9.53 -27.07 -12.82
C THR A 159 -8.52 -27.59 -13.83
N GLY A 160 -7.26 -27.77 -13.43
CA GLY A 160 -6.14 -28.06 -14.34
C GLY A 160 -5.69 -26.86 -15.18
N SER A 161 -6.27 -25.67 -14.98
CA SER A 161 -5.95 -24.46 -15.75
C SER A 161 -5.55 -23.31 -14.82
N PRO A 162 -4.53 -22.51 -15.17
CA PRO A 162 -4.17 -21.34 -14.38
C PRO A 162 -5.33 -20.32 -14.37
N LEU A 163 -5.45 -19.58 -13.27
CA LEU A 163 -6.39 -18.46 -13.22
C LEU A 163 -5.96 -17.38 -14.24
N PRO A 164 -6.88 -16.80 -15.02
CA PRO A 164 -6.53 -15.72 -15.94
C PRO A 164 -5.98 -14.49 -15.18
N ILE A 165 -4.91 -13.90 -15.73
CA ILE A 165 -4.32 -12.66 -15.20
C ILE A 165 -5.40 -11.59 -15.11
N GLY A 166 -5.51 -10.93 -13.97
CA GLY A 166 -6.49 -9.86 -13.72
C GLY A 166 -7.74 -10.32 -12.99
N MET A 167 -8.06 -11.63 -13.01
CA MET A 167 -9.22 -12.19 -12.32
C MET A 167 -8.94 -12.59 -10.87
N GLU A 168 -7.69 -12.48 -10.39
CA GLU A 168 -7.32 -12.96 -9.05
C GLU A 168 -8.11 -12.28 -7.95
N HIS A 169 -8.31 -10.96 -8.06
CA HIS A 169 -9.08 -10.20 -7.08
C HIS A 169 -10.55 -10.62 -7.09
N GLU A 170 -11.19 -10.64 -8.27
CA GLU A 170 -12.61 -10.99 -8.42
C GLU A 170 -12.89 -12.39 -7.87
N ILE A 171 -12.09 -13.38 -8.28
CA ILE A 171 -12.28 -14.77 -7.89
C ILE A 171 -11.99 -14.98 -6.40
N THR A 172 -11.02 -14.27 -5.85
CA THR A 172 -10.77 -14.28 -4.40
C THR A 172 -11.94 -13.64 -3.63
N GLN A 173 -12.53 -12.55 -4.13
CA GLN A 173 -13.70 -11.93 -3.50
C GLN A 173 -14.92 -12.85 -3.54
N GLN A 174 -15.21 -13.46 -4.69
CA GLN A 174 -16.26 -14.49 -4.81
C GLN A 174 -16.03 -15.62 -3.79
N ALA A 175 -14.81 -16.15 -3.70
CA ALA A 175 -14.45 -17.18 -2.73
C ALA A 175 -14.67 -16.73 -1.27
N LEU A 176 -14.25 -15.51 -0.91
CA LEU A 176 -14.47 -14.95 0.42
C LEU A 176 -15.96 -14.72 0.72
N ASN A 177 -16.77 -14.39 -0.28
CA ASN A 177 -18.22 -14.29 -0.17
C ASN A 177 -18.94 -15.66 -0.15
N ARG A 178 -18.18 -16.77 -0.23
CA ARG A 178 -18.71 -18.15 -0.34
C ARG A 178 -19.57 -18.36 -1.59
N GLU A 179 -19.26 -17.62 -2.64
CA GLU A 179 -19.91 -17.76 -3.94
C GLU A 179 -19.30 -18.93 -4.71
N VAL A 180 -20.12 -19.55 -5.57
CA VAL A 180 -19.66 -20.66 -6.41
C VAL A 180 -18.96 -20.12 -7.66
N ILE A 181 -17.77 -20.62 -7.94
CA ILE A 181 -17.01 -20.22 -9.12
C ILE A 181 -17.34 -21.19 -10.26
N ARG A 182 -17.82 -20.65 -11.39
CA ARG A 182 -18.18 -21.46 -12.55
C ARG A 182 -17.08 -21.44 -13.61
N TYR A 183 -16.59 -22.62 -13.97
CA TYR A 183 -15.57 -22.77 -15.02
C TYR A 183 -15.93 -23.96 -15.92
N TYR A 184 -16.05 -23.72 -17.22
CA TYR A 184 -16.57 -24.68 -18.22
C TYR A 184 -17.84 -25.43 -17.76
N GLY A 185 -18.80 -24.71 -17.17
CA GLY A 185 -20.07 -25.25 -16.69
C GLY A 185 -19.98 -26.07 -15.40
N LYS A 186 -18.79 -26.30 -14.85
CA LYS A 186 -18.58 -26.96 -13.55
C LYS A 186 -18.51 -25.94 -12.42
N ALA A 187 -18.93 -26.36 -11.23
CA ALA A 187 -18.93 -25.57 -10.00
C ALA A 187 -17.68 -25.90 -9.16
N TYR A 188 -17.02 -24.86 -8.67
CA TYR A 188 -15.83 -24.94 -7.82
C TYR A 188 -16.03 -24.09 -6.57
N TYR A 189 -15.56 -24.59 -5.43
CA TYR A 189 -15.64 -23.93 -4.13
C TYR A 189 -14.22 -23.67 -3.65
N LEU A 190 -13.89 -22.40 -3.47
CA LEU A 190 -12.55 -21.94 -3.05
C LEU A 190 -12.58 -21.19 -1.71
N ASP A 191 -13.72 -21.21 -1.01
CA ASP A 191 -13.91 -20.46 0.22
C ASP A 191 -12.95 -20.93 1.32
N ASP A 192 -12.84 -22.25 1.57
CA ASP A 192 -11.95 -22.80 2.59
C ASP A 192 -10.48 -22.35 2.41
N VAL A 193 -9.96 -22.38 1.16
CA VAL A 193 -8.59 -21.93 0.88
C VAL A 193 -8.46 -20.42 1.05
N ALA A 194 -9.46 -19.64 0.64
CA ALA A 194 -9.44 -18.18 0.74
C ALA A 194 -9.41 -17.73 2.20
N TYR A 195 -10.30 -18.28 3.04
CA TYR A 195 -10.34 -17.99 4.49
C TYR A 195 -9.07 -18.45 5.19
N THR A 196 -8.58 -19.66 4.90
CA THR A 196 -7.34 -20.18 5.48
C THR A 196 -6.14 -19.33 5.09
N ALA A 197 -6.01 -18.96 3.82
CA ALA A 197 -4.94 -18.10 3.34
C ALA A 197 -5.00 -16.71 3.98
N ARG A 198 -6.19 -16.10 4.08
CA ARG A 198 -6.38 -14.79 4.71
C ARG A 198 -5.93 -14.79 6.17
N LYS A 199 -6.32 -15.81 6.93
CA LYS A 199 -5.92 -15.98 8.34
C LYS A 199 -4.41 -16.22 8.48
N ASN A 200 -3.83 -17.08 7.64
CA ASN A 200 -2.41 -17.41 7.69
C ASN A 200 -1.54 -16.19 7.36
N VAL A 201 -1.93 -15.42 6.34
CA VAL A 201 -1.22 -14.20 5.95
C VAL A 201 -1.29 -13.13 7.05
N SER A 202 -2.48 -12.91 7.63
CA SER A 202 -2.61 -11.97 8.76
C SER A 202 -1.77 -12.39 9.98
N THR A 203 -1.75 -13.68 10.30
CA THR A 203 -0.95 -14.24 11.39
C THR A 203 0.55 -14.07 11.13
N ALA A 204 1.01 -14.41 9.92
CA ALA A 204 2.41 -14.26 9.55
C ALA A 204 2.86 -12.79 9.56
N LEU A 205 1.99 -11.89 9.07
CA LEU A 205 2.24 -10.45 9.08
C LEU A 205 2.41 -9.93 10.51
N SER A 206 1.40 -10.15 11.36
CA SER A 206 1.41 -9.66 12.73
C SER A 206 2.57 -10.21 13.53
N GLN A 207 2.90 -11.50 13.39
CA GLN A 207 4.08 -12.08 14.04
C GLN A 207 5.38 -11.35 13.64
N LYS A 208 5.57 -11.05 12.36
CA LYS A 208 6.76 -10.32 11.90
C LYS A 208 6.82 -8.90 12.44
N VAL A 209 5.71 -8.16 12.37
CA VAL A 209 5.65 -6.76 12.82
C VAL A 209 5.82 -6.69 14.34
N LEU A 210 5.10 -7.51 15.10
CA LEU A 210 5.21 -7.54 16.56
C LEU A 210 6.61 -7.98 17.02
N ALA A 211 7.26 -8.90 16.30
CA ALA A 211 8.65 -9.27 16.58
C ALA A 211 9.62 -8.09 16.36
N ALA A 212 9.42 -7.30 15.30
CA ALA A 212 10.24 -6.10 15.04
C ALA A 212 10.01 -5.01 16.11
N TRP A 213 8.78 -4.84 16.58
CA TRP A 213 8.47 -3.93 17.68
C TRP A 213 8.97 -4.44 19.03
N GLY A 214 9.07 -5.76 19.20
CA GLY A 214 9.70 -6.41 20.36
C GLY A 214 8.97 -6.14 21.67
N ASN A 215 9.73 -5.85 22.73
CA ASN A 215 9.20 -5.57 24.06
C ASN A 215 8.39 -4.26 24.16
N ARG A 216 8.40 -3.43 23.12
CA ARG A 216 7.63 -2.17 23.05
C ARG A 216 6.15 -2.40 22.75
N THR A 217 5.79 -3.57 22.21
CA THR A 217 4.41 -3.94 21.83
C THR A 217 3.39 -3.75 22.96
N GLY A 218 3.75 -4.09 24.20
CA GLY A 218 2.88 -3.93 25.37
C GLY A 218 2.64 -2.49 25.81
N TYR A 219 3.36 -1.52 25.24
CA TYR A 219 3.25 -0.09 25.55
C TYR A 219 2.66 0.73 24.39
N ILE A 220 2.23 0.06 23.32
CA ILE A 220 1.58 0.70 22.17
C ILE A 220 0.17 1.12 22.56
N GLN A 221 -0.12 2.41 22.44
CA GLN A 221 -1.44 2.97 22.73
C GLN A 221 -2.38 2.90 21.54
N TYR A 222 -1.84 3.00 20.33
CA TYR A 222 -2.60 2.88 19.09
C TYR A 222 -1.75 2.21 18.02
N THR A 223 -2.35 1.30 17.26
CA THR A 223 -1.81 0.79 16.01
C THR A 223 -2.69 1.25 14.85
N PHE A 224 -2.25 2.26 14.11
CA PHE A 224 -2.97 2.76 12.95
C PHE A 224 -2.80 1.82 11.76
N LEU A 225 -3.92 1.35 11.22
CA LEU A 225 -3.97 0.45 10.09
C LEU A 225 -4.38 1.23 8.83
N ALA A 226 -3.52 1.21 7.82
CA ALA A 226 -3.68 1.89 6.54
C ALA A 226 -3.49 0.93 5.35
N GLY A 227 -3.71 1.44 4.14
CA GLY A 227 -3.65 0.69 2.89
C GLY A 227 -4.96 -0.03 2.58
N GLY A 228 -4.94 -0.90 1.55
CA GLY A 228 -6.10 -1.73 1.19
C GLY A 228 -6.28 -2.95 2.10
N GLY A 229 -5.23 -3.33 2.82
CA GLY A 229 -5.19 -4.49 3.71
C GLY A 229 -6.26 -4.53 4.79
N PRO A 230 -6.47 -3.47 5.59
CA PRO A 230 -7.46 -3.47 6.66
C PRO A 230 -8.89 -3.76 6.15
N LEU A 231 -9.21 -3.26 4.95
CA LEU A 231 -10.49 -3.54 4.29
C LEU A 231 -10.59 -4.98 3.78
N PHE A 232 -9.47 -5.58 3.35
CA PHE A 232 -9.42 -6.93 2.80
C PHE A 232 -9.39 -8.02 3.89
N PHE A 233 -8.58 -7.83 4.93
CA PHE A 233 -8.40 -8.78 6.02
C PHE A 233 -9.40 -8.59 7.17
N GLY A 234 -9.99 -7.40 7.32
CA GLY A 234 -11.00 -7.11 8.33
C GLY A 234 -10.56 -7.47 9.75
N SER A 235 -11.41 -8.23 10.45
CA SER A 235 -11.16 -8.66 11.84
C SER A 235 -9.90 -9.51 12.00
N ASP A 236 -9.48 -10.24 10.97
CA ASP A 236 -8.28 -11.09 11.04
C ASP A 236 -7.03 -10.25 11.25
N LEU A 237 -6.96 -9.07 10.64
CA LEU A 237 -5.85 -8.12 10.82
C LEU A 237 -6.05 -7.26 12.06
N HIS A 238 -7.26 -6.71 12.23
CA HIS A 238 -7.58 -5.82 13.34
C HIS A 238 -7.23 -6.46 14.69
N ASN A 239 -7.66 -7.69 14.93
CA ASN A 239 -7.47 -8.35 16.21
C ASN A 239 -6.03 -8.86 16.45
N SER A 240 -5.14 -8.72 15.47
CA SER A 240 -3.76 -9.20 15.55
C SER A 240 -2.77 -8.15 16.07
N PHE A 241 -3.22 -6.90 16.26
CA PHE A 241 -2.37 -5.79 16.71
C PHE A 241 -2.89 -5.18 18.03
N PRO A 242 -2.00 -4.57 18.85
CA PRO A 242 -2.40 -3.88 20.07
C PRO A 242 -3.12 -2.56 19.73
N CYS A 243 -4.28 -2.36 20.34
CA CYS A 243 -5.08 -1.13 20.21
C CYS A 243 -5.24 -0.67 18.73
N PRO A 244 -5.76 -1.55 17.86
CA PRO A 244 -5.85 -1.28 16.43
C PRO A 244 -6.87 -0.16 16.15
N VAL A 245 -6.53 0.71 15.20
CA VAL A 245 -7.42 1.76 14.68
C VAL A 245 -7.28 1.78 13.17
N ILE A 246 -8.35 1.50 12.44
CA ILE A 246 -8.36 1.72 10.99
C ILE A 246 -8.53 3.21 10.76
N VAL A 247 -7.61 3.83 10.01
CA VAL A 247 -7.73 5.25 9.67
C VAL A 247 -8.83 5.46 8.64
N ASP A 248 -9.46 6.63 8.63
CA ASP A 248 -10.45 6.94 7.58
C ASP A 248 -9.77 6.86 6.20
N GLU A 249 -10.52 6.50 5.15
CA GLU A 249 -10.00 6.31 3.78
C GLU A 249 -8.60 5.67 3.73
N PRO A 250 -8.44 4.44 4.26
CA PRO A 250 -7.12 3.87 4.55
C PRO A 250 -6.25 3.70 3.30
N VAL A 251 -6.87 3.52 2.13
CA VAL A 251 -6.19 3.46 0.82
C VAL A 251 -5.55 4.79 0.43
N PHE A 252 -6.15 5.91 0.82
CA PHE A 252 -5.68 7.27 0.48
C PHE A 252 -4.92 7.96 1.61
N ALA A 253 -4.82 7.34 2.79
CA ALA A 253 -4.26 7.97 4.00
C ALA A 253 -2.88 8.61 3.81
N ASN A 254 -1.97 7.98 3.06
CA ASN A 254 -0.68 8.61 2.73
C ASN A 254 -0.84 9.79 1.78
N ALA A 255 -1.64 9.65 0.72
CA ALA A 255 -1.81 10.68 -0.30
C ALA A 255 -2.45 11.95 0.28
N GLU A 256 -3.47 11.80 1.12
CA GLU A 256 -4.09 12.92 1.84
C GLU A 256 -3.11 13.59 2.81
N GLY A 257 -2.34 12.79 3.55
CA GLY A 257 -1.31 13.32 4.42
C GLY A 257 -0.22 14.08 3.65
N TYR A 258 0.13 13.64 2.43
CA TYR A 258 1.06 14.36 1.57
C TYR A 258 0.47 15.66 1.04
N LEU A 259 -0.82 15.66 0.68
CA LEU A 259 -1.52 16.87 0.27
C LEU A 259 -1.52 17.94 1.36
N ALA A 260 -1.66 17.55 2.64
CA ALA A 260 -1.60 18.48 3.77
C ALA A 260 -0.20 19.08 4.03
N PHE A 261 0.85 18.52 3.43
CA PHE A 261 2.23 19.02 3.53
C PHE A 261 2.65 19.96 2.38
N LEU A 262 1.87 19.99 1.29
CA LEU A 262 2.08 20.90 0.17
C LEU A 262 1.49 22.28 0.49
#